data_AF-A0A535J4P7-F1
#
_entry.id   AF-A0A535J4P7-F1
#
_cell.length_a   1.000
_cell.length_b   1.000
_cell.length_c   1.000
_cell.angle_alpha   90.00
_cell.angle_beta   90.00
_cell.angle_gamma   90.00
#
_symmetry.space_group_name_H-M   'P 1'
#
loop_
_entity.id
_entity.type
_entity.pdbx_description
1 polymer ?
#
loop_
_entity_poly.entity_id
_entity_poly.type
_entity_poly.pdbx_seq_one_letter_code
_entity_poly.pdbx_strand_id
1 'polypeptide(L)'
;MADGNNVYTYRGHTQYVDINTVAWSPDGTRIVSGSDDGTAQAWDAEDGGHAYMYHGHSDYYLGHFITHAAVNSVTWSPGGTRIASGSSDKTVQVWQDDG
;
A
#
# COMPACT_ATOMS: atom_id res chain seq x y z
N MET A 1 18.84 -5.67 -22.68
CA MET A 1 19.55 -5.62 -21.38
C MET A 1 18.79 -4.60 -20.55
N ALA A 2 18.43 -4.91 -19.30
CA ALA A 2 17.86 -3.89 -18.42
C ALA A 2 18.97 -2.88 -18.08
N ASP A 3 18.70 -1.59 -18.25
CA ASP A 3 19.65 -0.50 -18.01
C ASP A 3 19.76 -0.11 -16.53
N GLY A 4 18.89 -0.66 -15.68
CA GLY A 4 18.90 -0.44 -14.23
C GLY A 4 18.47 0.97 -13.83
N ASN A 5 17.86 1.73 -14.75
CA ASN A 5 17.40 3.08 -14.48
C ASN A 5 16.16 3.05 -13.56
N ASN A 6 16.18 3.87 -12.51
CA ASN A 6 14.98 4.16 -11.74
C ASN A 6 14.06 5.04 -12.60
N VAL A 7 12.87 4.53 -12.91
CA VAL A 7 11.88 5.27 -13.71
C VAL A 7 11.01 6.14 -12.80
N TYR A 8 10.55 5.59 -11.67
CA TYR A 8 9.72 6.29 -10.70
C TYR A 8 10.16 6.01 -9.25
N THR A 9 9.94 7.00 -8.39
CA THR A 9 10.10 6.90 -6.93
C THR A 9 8.83 7.44 -6.27
N TYR A 10 8.02 6.56 -5.70
CA TYR A 10 6.77 6.92 -5.03
C TYR A 10 7.03 7.32 -3.58
N ARG A 11 6.52 8.50 -3.19
CA ARG A 11 6.63 9.03 -1.82
C ARG A 11 5.26 9.42 -1.31
N GLY A 12 4.68 8.59 -0.47
CA GLY A 12 3.36 8.82 0.14
C GLY A 12 3.24 8.29 1.56
N HIS A 13 4.04 7.30 1.93
CA HIS A 13 4.25 6.90 3.32
C HIS A 13 5.17 7.93 3.99
N THR A 14 4.58 8.80 4.82
CA THR A 14 5.22 10.05 5.28
C THR A 14 5.75 9.99 6.71
N GLN A 15 5.42 8.94 7.47
CA GLN A 15 6.07 8.69 8.76
C GLN A 15 7.44 8.03 8.56
N TYR A 16 8.30 8.05 9.57
CA TYR A 16 9.57 7.30 9.57
C TYR A 16 9.28 5.81 9.75
N VAL A 17 8.64 5.22 8.74
CA VAL A 17 8.05 3.90 8.78
C VAL A 17 8.51 3.08 7.58
N ASP A 18 8.67 1.78 7.79
CA ASP A 18 9.15 0.87 6.77
C ASP A 18 8.04 0.50 5.77
N ILE A 19 8.43 0.26 4.51
CA ILE A 19 7.55 -0.35 3.51
C ILE A 19 7.69 -1.87 3.65
N ASN A 20 6.60 -2.54 4.02
CA ASN A 20 6.61 -3.96 4.32
C ASN A 20 6.39 -4.84 3.08
N THR A 21 5.64 -4.33 2.11
CA THR A 21 5.13 -5.15 1.00
C THR A 21 4.82 -4.26 -0.20
N VAL A 22 5.01 -4.81 -1.40
CA VAL A 22 4.65 -4.19 -2.68
C VAL A 22 4.05 -5.25 -3.61
N ALA A 23 3.08 -4.87 -4.44
CA ALA A 23 2.50 -5.74 -5.45
C ALA A 23 2.11 -4.95 -6.70
N TRP A 24 2.23 -5.58 -7.87
CA TRP A 24 1.71 -5.06 -9.13
C TRP A 24 0.22 -5.35 -9.25
N SER A 25 -0.51 -4.47 -9.92
CA SER A 25 -1.82 -4.81 -10.48
C SER A 25 -1.68 -5.85 -11.59
N PRO A 26 -2.71 -6.67 -11.86
CA PRO A 26 -2.63 -7.74 -12.86
C PRO A 26 -2.43 -7.22 -14.30
N ASP A 27 -2.92 -6.02 -14.58
CA ASP A 27 -2.74 -5.32 -15.86
C ASP A 27 -1.40 -4.57 -15.95
N GLY A 28 -0.64 -4.49 -14.85
CA GLY A 28 0.67 -3.86 -14.79
C GLY A 28 0.63 -2.33 -14.82
N THR A 29 -0.54 -1.71 -14.72
CA THR A 29 -0.70 -0.25 -14.77
C THR A 29 -0.49 0.42 -13.42
N ARG A 30 -0.48 -0.36 -12.32
CA ARG A 30 -0.40 0.16 -10.96
C ARG A 30 0.49 -0.67 -10.04
N ILE A 31 0.94 0.00 -8.98
CA ILE A 31 1.61 -0.59 -7.83
C ILE A 31 0.75 -0.35 -6.59
N VAL A 32 0.69 -1.31 -5.68
CA VAL A 32 0.21 -1.10 -4.31
C VAL A 32 1.32 -1.44 -3.32
N SER A 33 1.41 -0.69 -2.22
CA SER A 33 2.27 -1.04 -1.08
C SER A 33 1.54 -0.92 0.25
N GLY A 34 2.07 -1.63 1.24
CA GLY A 34 1.65 -1.57 2.63
C GLY A 34 2.79 -1.14 3.53
N SER A 35 2.48 -0.35 4.55
CA SER A 35 3.46 0.33 5.40
C SER A 35 3.13 0.17 6.89
N ASP A 36 4.16 0.38 7.70
CA ASP A 36 4.05 0.50 9.16
C ASP A 36 3.23 1.73 9.61
N ASP A 37 2.95 2.71 8.72
CA ASP A 37 1.98 3.78 9.01
C ASP A 37 0.51 3.32 8.98
N GLY A 38 0.25 2.02 8.80
CA GLY A 38 -1.09 1.45 8.83
C GLY A 38 -1.89 1.72 7.55
N THR A 39 -1.27 2.25 6.51
CA THR A 39 -1.93 2.53 5.23
C THR A 39 -1.48 1.55 4.15
N ALA A 40 -2.42 1.21 3.28
CA ALA A 40 -2.08 0.72 1.96
C ALA A 40 -2.22 1.88 0.97
N GLN A 41 -1.28 2.01 0.03
CA GLN A 41 -1.33 3.05 -0.99
C GLN A 41 -1.12 2.43 -2.37
N ALA A 42 -1.85 2.90 -3.38
CA ALA A 42 -1.71 2.48 -4.77
C ALA A 42 -1.34 3.65 -5.68
N TRP A 43 -0.47 3.43 -6.66
CA TRP A 43 0.06 4.43 -7.58
C TRP A 43 -0.04 3.98 -9.02
N ASP A 44 -0.13 4.94 -9.93
CA ASP A 44 0.03 4.74 -11.37
C ASP A 44 1.50 4.46 -11.72
N ALA A 45 1.72 3.37 -12.45
CA ALA A 45 3.03 2.89 -12.87
C ALA A 45 3.52 3.47 -14.20
N GLU A 46 2.62 4.06 -15.00
CA GLU A 46 2.91 4.60 -16.33
C GLU A 46 3.38 6.05 -16.27
N ASP A 47 2.87 6.86 -15.34
CA ASP A 47 3.22 8.28 -15.22
C ASP A 47 3.86 8.67 -13.88
N GLY A 48 3.96 7.73 -12.94
CA GLY A 48 4.47 8.00 -11.59
C GLY A 48 3.49 8.79 -10.72
N GLY A 49 2.21 8.80 -11.11
CA GLY A 49 1.17 9.68 -10.62
C GLY A 49 0.52 9.26 -9.30
N HIS A 50 -0.66 9.86 -9.09
CA HIS A 50 -1.36 10.00 -7.80
C HIS A 50 -1.47 8.72 -6.98
N ALA A 51 -1.36 8.90 -5.65
CA ALA A 51 -1.55 7.83 -4.68
C ALA A 51 -3.03 7.75 -4.25
N TYR A 52 -3.66 6.59 -4.44
CA TYR A 52 -4.88 6.23 -3.72
C TYR A 52 -4.50 5.68 -2.35
N MET A 53 -5.07 6.25 -1.30
CA MET A 53 -4.66 5.97 0.07
C MET A 53 -5.81 5.29 0.84
N TYR A 54 -5.61 4.04 1.21
CA TYR A 54 -6.61 3.21 1.87
C TYR A 54 -6.37 3.21 3.38
N HIS A 55 -7.22 3.94 4.10
CA HIS A 55 -7.23 4.03 5.56
C HIS A 55 -8.35 3.18 6.14
N GLY A 56 -8.00 2.34 7.10
CA GLY A 56 -8.98 1.60 7.88
C GLY A 56 -8.37 0.61 8.85
N HIS A 57 -7.08 0.27 8.69
CA HIS A 57 -6.38 -0.47 9.72
C HIS A 57 -6.22 0.40 10.96
N SER A 58 -6.76 -0.10 12.07
CA SER A 58 -6.98 0.72 13.27
C SER A 58 -5.74 0.78 14.14
N ASP A 59 -5.45 1.97 14.64
CA ASP A 59 -4.29 2.19 15.50
C ASP A 59 -4.45 1.54 16.88
N TYR A 60 -3.32 1.12 17.43
CA TYR A 60 -3.21 0.73 18.82
C TYR A 60 -2.88 1.94 19.69
N TYR A 61 -3.70 2.17 20.71
CA TYR A 61 -3.37 3.11 21.78
C TYR A 61 -2.53 2.41 22.85
N LEU A 62 -1.24 2.72 22.91
CA LEU A 62 -0.32 2.26 23.95
C LEU A 62 -0.06 3.40 24.95
N GLY A 63 -1.13 3.88 25.59
CA GLY A 63 -1.06 4.99 26.54
C GLY A 63 -0.84 6.34 25.86
N HIS A 64 0.39 6.86 25.90
CA HIS A 64 0.74 8.20 25.37
C HIS A 64 1.14 8.18 23.89
N PHE A 65 1.31 7.00 23.29
CA PHE A 65 1.68 6.86 21.88
C PHE A 65 0.55 6.16 21.12
N ILE A 66 0.21 6.72 19.95
CA ILE A 66 -0.55 6.03 18.92
C ILE A 66 0.46 5.23 18.09
N THR A 67 0.26 3.93 17.98
CA THR A 67 1.02 3.08 17.06
C THR A 67 0.10 2.63 15.96
N HIS A 68 0.48 2.88 14.71
CA HIS A 68 -0.27 2.41 13.56
C HIS A 68 -0.16 0.90 13.44
N ALA A 69 -1.27 0.25 13.08
CA ALA A 69 -1.26 -1.18 12.85
C ALA A 69 -0.70 -1.48 11.46
N ALA A 70 0.59 -1.81 11.42
CA ALA A 70 1.33 -2.12 10.21
C ALA A 70 0.56 -2.98 9.21
N VAL A 71 0.55 -2.54 7.95
CA VAL A 71 0.07 -3.34 6.82
C VAL A 71 1.23 -4.23 6.37
N ASN A 72 1.15 -5.51 6.70
CA ASN A 72 2.23 -6.48 6.49
C ASN A 72 2.15 -7.15 5.12
N SER A 73 0.99 -7.13 4.47
CA SER A 73 0.76 -7.80 3.20
C SER A 73 -0.31 -7.08 2.40
N VAL A 74 -0.07 -6.94 1.09
CA VAL A 74 -1.03 -6.42 0.12
C VAL A 74 -1.05 -7.32 -1.11
N THR A 75 -2.21 -7.48 -1.73
CA THR A 75 -2.35 -8.16 -3.01
C THR A 75 -3.45 -7.54 -3.83
N TRP A 76 -3.28 -7.55 -5.15
CA TRP A 76 -4.40 -7.32 -6.05
C TRP A 76 -5.24 -8.59 -6.20
N SER A 77 -6.53 -8.40 -6.41
CA SER A 77 -7.41 -9.46 -6.92
C SER A 77 -7.04 -9.77 -8.37
N PRO A 78 -7.22 -11.03 -8.86
CA PRO A 78 -6.85 -11.41 -10.21
C PRO A 78 -7.52 -10.58 -11.32
N GLY A 79 -8.71 -10.04 -11.03
CA GLY A 79 -9.46 -9.20 -11.97
C GLY A 79 -9.09 -7.72 -11.95
N GLY A 80 -8.13 -7.29 -11.13
CA GLY A 80 -7.66 -5.90 -11.13
C GLY A 80 -8.57 -4.89 -10.41
N THR A 81 -9.74 -5.29 -9.92
CA THR A 81 -10.74 -4.34 -9.39
C THR A 81 -10.73 -4.16 -7.88
N ARG A 82 -9.91 -4.94 -7.17
CA ARG A 82 -9.84 -4.94 -5.71
C ARG A 82 -8.44 -5.16 -5.21
N ILE A 83 -8.15 -4.56 -4.06
CA ILE A 83 -6.95 -4.77 -3.28
C ILE A 83 -7.35 -5.40 -1.95
N ALA A 84 -6.58 -6.38 -1.47
CA ALA A 84 -6.68 -6.92 -0.12
C ALA A 84 -5.44 -6.56 0.69
N SER A 85 -5.63 -6.12 1.93
CA SER A 85 -4.57 -5.78 2.88
C SER A 85 -4.73 -6.56 4.19
N GLY A 86 -3.63 -7.10 4.70
CA GLY A 86 -3.56 -7.77 6.00
C GLY A 86 -2.68 -6.99 6.98
N SER A 87 -3.17 -6.77 8.19
CA SER A 87 -2.51 -5.91 9.17
C SER A 87 -2.31 -6.56 10.53
N SER A 88 -1.36 -6.00 11.28
CA SER A 88 -1.15 -6.25 12.70
C SER A 88 -2.39 -6.00 13.55
N ASP A 89 -3.39 -5.25 13.07
CA ASP A 89 -4.68 -5.05 13.77
C ASP A 89 -5.57 -6.30 13.86
N LYS A 90 -5.10 -7.42 13.31
CA LYS A 90 -5.80 -8.72 13.21
C LYS A 90 -7.00 -8.69 12.26
N THR A 91 -7.04 -7.73 11.33
CA THR A 91 -8.06 -7.64 10.29
C THR A 91 -7.47 -7.84 8.89
N VAL A 92 -8.34 -8.26 7.98
CA VAL A 92 -8.12 -8.22 6.54
C VAL A 92 -9.16 -7.26 5.98
N GLN A 93 -8.72 -6.29 5.19
CA GLN A 93 -9.60 -5.30 4.55
C GLN A 93 -9.52 -5.43 3.04
N VAL A 94 -10.65 -5.23 2.37
CA VAL A 94 -10.77 -5.31 0.91
C VAL A 94 -11.28 -3.98 0.41
N TRP A 95 -10.53 -3.41 -0.52
CA TRP A 95 -10.77 -2.10 -1.12
C TRP A 95 -11.20 -2.30 -2.56
N GLN A 96 -12.15 -1.49 -3.01
CA GLN A 96 -12.37 -1.35 -4.45
C GLN A 96 -11.25 -0.46 -4.99
N ASP A 97 -10.67 -0.87 -6.11
CA ASP A 97 -9.83 0.00 -6.92
C ASP A 97 -10.67 0.38 -8.14
N ASP A 98 -11.13 1.62 -8.16
CA ASP A 98 -12.06 2.16 -9.15
C ASP A 98 -11.36 2.82 -10.34
N GLY A 99 -10.03 2.75 -10.43
CA GLY A 99 -9.30 3.43 -11.50
C GLY A 99 -9.10 4.89 -11.17
#